data_AF-A0A078KY56-F1
#
_entry.id   AF-A0A078KY56-F1
#
_cell.length_a   1.000
_cell.length_b   1.000
_cell.length_c   1.000
_cell.angle_alpha   90.00
_cell.angle_beta   90.00
_cell.angle_gamma   90.00
#
_symmetry.space_group_name_H-M   'P 1'
#
loop_
_entity.id
_entity.type
_entity.pdbx_description
1 polymer ?
#
loop_
_entity_poly.entity_id
_entity_poly.type
_entity_poly.pdbx_seq_one_letter_code
_entity_poly.pdbx_strand_id
1 'polypeptide(L)'
;MNNKQTRLRLLNEFESAPDSALFNQQTLAAVLDCSTQLLERNRWEGKGVPYLKIGRKVLYRKSDVMSFLQRQKIYRSTCDEGQFLSLVTE
;
A
#
# COMPACT_ATOMS: atom_id res chain seq x y z
N MET A 1 19.29 11.92 10.93
CA MET A 1 18.41 10.77 11.26
C MET A 1 18.43 9.81 10.08
N ASN A 2 18.85 8.57 10.28
CA ASN A 2 18.97 7.59 9.20
C ASN A 2 17.58 7.28 8.61
N ASN A 3 17.33 7.64 7.35
CA ASN A 3 16.06 7.37 6.65
C ASN A 3 15.62 5.90 6.72
N LYS A 4 16.57 4.95 6.78
CA LYS A 4 16.28 3.52 6.97
C LYS A 4 15.64 3.20 8.33
N GLN A 5 16.09 3.85 9.41
CA GLN A 5 15.51 3.64 10.74
C GLN A 5 14.08 4.18 10.81
N THR A 6 13.80 5.28 10.10
CA THR A 6 12.45 5.85 9.98
C THR A 6 11.50 4.89 9.24
N ARG A 7 11.95 4.28 8.14
CA ARG A 7 11.12 3.33 7.38
C ARG A 7 10.76 2.08 8.18
N LEU A 8 11.74 1.46 8.85
CA LEU A 8 11.52 0.26 9.65
C LEU A 8 10.47 0.48 10.73
N ARG A 9 10.48 1.65 11.38
CA ARG A 9 9.46 2.02 12.37
C ARG A 9 8.05 2.03 11.77
N LEU A 10 7.88 2.66 10.60
CA LEU A 10 6.59 2.73 9.91
C LEU A 10 6.08 1.35 9.49
N LEU A 11 6.98 0.48 9.04
CA LEU A 11 6.64 -0.91 8.70
C LEU A 11 6.20 -1.70 9.95
N ASN A 12 6.95 -1.61 11.05
CA ASN A 12 6.59 -2.29 12.29
C ASN A 12 5.25 -1.80 12.86
N GLU A 13 4.97 -0.50 12.76
CA GLU A 13 3.68 0.07 13.14
C GLU A 13 2.55 -0.49 12.26
N PHE A 14 2.78 -0.58 10.94
CA PHE A 14 1.80 -1.15 10.01
C PHE A 14 1.52 -2.62 10.30
N GLU A 15 2.56 -3.44 10.49
CA GLU A 15 2.44 -4.87 10.73
C GLU A 15 1.72 -5.18 12.05
N SER A 16 2.05 -4.46 13.13
CA SER A 16 1.48 -4.71 14.47
C SER A 16 0.05 -4.20 14.67
N ALA A 17 -0.44 -3.31 13.81
CA ALA A 17 -1.77 -2.74 13.94
C ALA A 17 -2.90 -3.69 13.49
N PRO A 18 -4.14 -3.53 13.99
CA PRO A 18 -5.30 -4.28 13.51
C PRO A 18 -5.71 -3.88 12.08
N ASP A 19 -6.49 -4.73 11.41
CA ASP A 19 -6.93 -4.50 10.02
C ASP A 19 -7.81 -3.26 9.83
N SER A 20 -8.47 -2.81 10.89
CA SER A 20 -9.28 -1.59 10.92
C SER A 20 -8.45 -0.30 11.08
N ALA A 21 -7.14 -0.42 11.35
CA ALA A 21 -6.27 0.74 11.56
C ALA A 21 -6.15 1.61 10.31
N LEU A 22 -6.00 2.92 10.55
CA LEU A 22 -5.89 3.95 9.52
C LEU A 22 -4.48 4.53 9.48
N PHE A 23 -3.89 4.53 8.29
CA PHE A 23 -2.52 4.98 8.06
C PHE A 23 -2.47 6.19 7.16
N ASN A 24 -1.48 7.05 7.38
CA ASN A 24 -1.23 8.19 6.51
C ASN A 24 -0.44 7.79 5.26
N GLN A 25 -0.26 8.74 4.34
CA GLN A 25 0.45 8.48 3.09
C GLN A 25 1.95 8.19 3.26
N GLN A 26 2.59 8.62 4.36
CA GLN A 26 3.99 8.33 4.63
C GLN A 26 4.18 6.86 5.00
N THR A 27 3.31 6.32 5.86
CA THR A 27 3.30 4.89 6.18
C THR A 27 3.01 4.07 4.93
N LEU A 28 2.01 4.46 4.13
CA LEU A 28 1.72 3.72 2.90
C LEU A 28 2.87 3.75 1.89
N ALA A 29 3.54 4.89 1.73
CA ALA A 29 4.72 5.02 0.89
C ALA A 29 5.86 4.09 1.35
N ALA A 30 6.06 3.96 2.66
CA ALA A 30 7.01 3.02 3.25
C ALA A 30 6.64 1.55 2.99
N VAL A 31 5.36 1.20 3.12
CA VAL A 31 4.82 -0.15 2.89
C VAL A 31 4.94 -0.57 1.43
N LEU A 32 4.55 0.30 0.48
CA LEU A 32 4.57 0.01 -0.95
C LEU A 32 5.92 0.27 -1.63
N ASP A 33 6.91 0.73 -0.87
CA ASP A 33 8.21 1.17 -1.40
C ASP A 33 8.12 2.16 -2.56
N CYS A 34 7.32 3.21 -2.38
CA CYS A 34 7.11 4.21 -3.42
C CYS A 34 7.11 5.64 -2.85
N SER A 35 7.09 6.64 -3.73
CA SER A 35 7.03 8.03 -3.32
C SER A 35 5.61 8.46 -2.95
N THR A 36 5.46 9.42 -2.04
CA THR A 36 4.16 10.01 -1.72
C THR A 36 3.53 10.71 -2.93
N GLN A 37 4.35 11.25 -3.83
CA GLN A 37 3.90 11.87 -5.07
C GLN A 37 3.24 10.87 -6.01
N LEU A 38 3.73 9.62 -6.07
CA LEU A 38 3.07 8.56 -6.83
C LEU A 38 1.69 8.25 -6.25
N LEU A 39 1.57 8.17 -4.92
CA LEU A 39 0.28 7.97 -4.26
C LEU A 39 -0.69 9.13 -4.52
N GLU A 40 -0.20 10.36 -4.49
CA GLU A 40 -0.99 11.55 -4.85
C GLU A 40 -1.50 11.50 -6.28
N ARG A 41 -0.61 11.17 -7.24
CA ARG A 41 -0.97 11.02 -8.66
C ARG A 41 -1.99 9.90 -8.85
N ASN A 42 -1.78 8.74 -8.23
CA ASN A 42 -2.71 7.62 -8.29
C ASN A 42 -4.11 8.03 -7.81
N ARG A 43 -4.21 8.75 -6.69
CA ARG A 43 -5.50 9.25 -6.19
C ARG A 43 -6.17 10.21 -7.17
N TRP A 44 -5.39 11.11 -7.78
CA TRP A 44 -5.90 12.04 -8.79
C TRP A 44 -6.40 11.31 -10.05
N GLU A 45 -5.70 10.27 -10.49
CA GLU A 45 -6.10 9.41 -11.61
C GLU A 45 -7.23 8.42 -11.26
N GLY A 46 -7.66 8.34 -10.00
CA GLY A 46 -8.64 7.35 -9.55
C GLY A 46 -8.11 5.90 -9.52
N LYS A 47 -6.78 5.73 -9.43
CA LYS A 47 -6.09 4.43 -9.39
C LYS A 47 -5.44 4.18 -8.02
N GLY A 48 -4.97 2.95 -7.80
CA GLY A 48 -4.19 2.58 -6.63
C GLY A 48 -5.03 2.13 -5.43
N VAL A 49 -4.48 2.29 -4.22
CA VAL A 49 -5.13 1.84 -2.99
C VAL A 49 -6.35 2.73 -2.66
N PRO A 50 -7.52 2.16 -2.33
CA PRO A 50 -8.65 2.91 -1.80
C PRO A 50 -8.26 3.73 -0.57
N TYR A 51 -8.84 4.93 -0.44
CA TYR A 51 -8.51 5.85 0.65
C TYR A 51 -9.76 6.50 1.23
N LEU A 52 -9.65 6.92 2.49
CA LEU A 52 -10.63 7.73 3.18
C LEU A 52 -10.16 9.18 3.20
N LYS A 53 -11.03 10.10 2.79
CA LYS A 53 -10.80 11.54 2.92
C LYS A 53 -11.57 12.05 4.14
N ILE A 54 -10.84 12.42 5.20
CA ILE A 54 -11.41 12.99 6.43
C ILE A 54 -10.88 14.40 6.58
N GLY A 55 -11.69 15.38 6.19
CA GLY A 55 -11.27 16.78 6.11
C GLY A 55 -10.06 16.95 5.20
N ARG A 56 -8.97 17.50 5.74
CA ARG A 56 -7.70 17.67 4.99
C ARG A 56 -6.88 16.38 4.89
N LYS A 57 -7.11 15.38 5.76
CA LYS A 57 -6.30 14.15 5.85
C LYS A 57 -6.76 13.09 4.85
N VAL A 58 -5.78 12.42 4.24
CA VAL A 58 -5.98 11.21 3.45
C VAL A 58 -5.45 10.03 4.25
N LEU A 59 -6.29 9.02 4.45
CA LEU A 59 -5.99 7.84 5.26
C LEU A 59 -6.26 6.57 4.48
N TYR A 60 -5.52 5.52 4.82
CA TYR A 60 -5.60 4.20 4.20
C TYR A 60 -5.90 3.16 5.26
N ARG A 61 -6.95 2.37 5.07
CA ARG A 61 -7.28 1.28 5.97
C ARG A 61 -6.36 0.09 5.68
N LYS A 62 -5.81 -0.54 6.72
CA LYS A 62 -4.92 -1.70 6.56
C LYS A 62 -5.55 -2.81 5.71
N SER A 63 -6.80 -3.16 5.97
CA SER A 63 -7.54 -4.18 5.19
C SER A 63 -7.55 -3.88 3.69
N ASP A 64 -7.70 -2.60 3.31
CA ASP A 64 -7.80 -2.19 1.91
C ASP A 64 -6.42 -2.21 1.25
N VAL A 65 -5.36 -1.86 1.99
CA VAL A 65 -3.96 -1.99 1.54
C VAL A 65 -3.62 -3.46 1.29
N MET A 66 -3.96 -4.35 2.22
CA MET A 66 -3.70 -5.78 2.08
C MET A 66 -4.48 -6.38 0.90
N SER A 67 -5.76 -6.00 0.76
CA SER A 67 -6.60 -6.42 -0.38
C SER A 67 -6.04 -5.91 -1.70
N PHE A 68 -5.49 -4.68 -1.73
CA PHE A 68 -4.83 -4.14 -2.91
C PHE A 68 -3.59 -4.96 -3.28
N LEU A 69 -2.73 -5.30 -2.31
CA LEU A 69 -1.53 -6.12 -2.52
C LEU A 69 -1.87 -7.51 -3.06
N GLN A 70 -2.90 -8.15 -2.52
CA GLN A 70 -3.36 -9.47 -2.96
C GLN A 70 -3.88 -9.48 -4.41
N ARG A 71 -4.40 -8.35 -4.90
CA ARG A 71 -4.90 -8.21 -6.28
C ARG A 71 -3.83 -7.85 -7.29
N GLN A 72 -2.59 -7.60 -6.85
CA GLN A 72 -1.51 -7.26 -7.78
C GLN A 72 -1.16 -8.46 -8.66
N LYS A 73 -0.76 -8.17 -9.90
CA LYS A 73 -0.21 -9.17 -10.79
C LYS A 73 1.18 -9.56 -10.35
N ILE A 74 1.47 -10.85 -10.41
CA ILE A 74 2.81 -11.40 -10.18
C ILE A 74 3.45 -11.60 -11.55
N TYR A 75 4.66 -11.08 -11.69
CA TYR A 75 5.46 -11.20 -12.91
C TYR A 75 6.68 -12.04 -12.60
N ARG A 76 6.99 -13.02 -13.46
CA ARG A 76 8.22 -13.83 -13.34
C ARG A 76 9.42 -13.22 -14.08
N SER A 77 9.14 -12.37 -15.05
CA SER A 77 10.12 -11.67 -15.88
C SER A 77 9.57 -10.32 -16.30
N THR A 78 10.44 -9.41 -16.72
CA THR A 78 10.08 -8.08 -17.22
C THR A 78 9.33 -8.12 -18.57
N CYS A 79 9.37 -9.25 -19.29
CA CYS A 79 8.60 -9.47 -20.52
C CYS A 79 7.29 -10.24 -20.33
N ASP A 80 6.95 -10.64 -19.10
CA ASP A 80 5.74 -11.38 -18.76
C ASP A 80 4.51 -10.45 -18.76
N GLU A 81 3.34 -10.95 -19.17
CA GLU A 81 2.07 -10.19 -19.12
C GLU A 81 1.46 -10.13 -17.71
N GLY A 82 2.01 -10.96 -16.80
CA GLY A 82 1.68 -11.02 -15.39
C GLY A 82 0.40 -11.81 -15.13
N GLN A 83 0.45 -12.64 -14.09
CA GLN A 83 -0.67 -13.50 -13.69
C GLN A 83 -1.29 -12.98 -12.40
N PHE A 84 -2.62 -13.07 -12.31
CA PHE A 84 -3.30 -12.88 -11.04
C PHE A 84 -3.10 -14.10 -10.17
N LEU A 85 -2.94 -13.91 -8.86
CA LEU A 85 -2.93 -15.02 -7.91
C LEU A 85 -4.31 -15.70 -7.96
N SER A 86 -4.42 -16.84 -8.64
CA SER A 86 -5.60 -17.68 -8.53
C SER A 86 -5.65 -18.18 -7.09
N LEU A 87 -6.71 -17.87 -6.35
CA LEU A 87 -6.97 -18.47 -5.06
C LEU A 87 -6.94 -19.98 -5.25
N VAL A 88 -5.86 -20.62 -4.78
CA VAL A 88 -5.80 -22.06 -4.65
C VAL A 88 -6.72 -22.37 -3.47
N THR A 89 -7.99 -22.62 -3.76
CA THR A 89 -8.87 -23.34 -2.84
C THR A 89 -8.40 -24.78 -2.83
N GLU A 90 -7.63 -25.16 -1.81
CA GLU A 90 -7.57 -26.51 -1.27
C GLU A 90 -8.47 -26.60 -0.03
#